data_AF-A0A920SI53-F1
#
_entry.id   AF-A0A920SI53-F1
#
_cell.length_a   1.000
_cell.length_b   1.000
_cell.length_c   1.000
_cell.angle_alpha   90.00
_cell.angle_beta   90.00
_cell.angle_gamma   90.00
#
_symmetry.space_group_name_H-M   'P 1'
#
loop_
_entity.id
_entity.type
_entity.pdbx_description
1 polymer ?
#
loop_
_entity_poly.entity_id
_entity_poly.type
_entity_poly.pdbx_seq_one_letter_code
_entity_poly.pdbx_strand_id
1 'polypeptide(L)'
;MSFARGRELVLTPGPSVMPDRVLRAMKRPAPNIYEGELVEITDSILRDLGRLAGTAGETALYVSNGHGVWEAPSVTCLALAMPFWHWPAVLLVTVGGTPVE
;
A
#
# COMPACT_ATOMS: atom_id res chain seq x y z
N MET A 1 -28.41 27.20 -22.39
CA MET A 1 -27.08 27.34 -21.75
C MET A 1 -27.02 26.35 -20.59
N SER A 2 -26.00 25.48 -20.56
CA SER A 2 -25.80 24.55 -19.43
C SER A 2 -25.10 25.29 -18.29
N PHE A 3 -25.70 25.29 -17.10
CA PHE A 3 -25.10 25.84 -15.88
C PHE A 3 -24.00 24.87 -15.41
N ALA A 4 -22.74 25.29 -15.45
CA ALA A 4 -21.63 24.49 -14.94
C ALA A 4 -21.67 24.47 -13.41
N ARG A 5 -22.22 23.40 -12.81
CA ARG A 5 -22.04 23.10 -11.39
C ARG A 5 -20.60 22.62 -11.26
N GLY A 6 -19.76 23.34 -10.51
CA GLY A 6 -18.35 23.02 -10.32
C GLY A 6 -18.11 21.61 -9.75
N ARG A 7 -16.84 21.27 -9.45
CA ARG A 7 -16.51 19.93 -8.93
C ARG A 7 -17.21 19.69 -7.59
N GLU A 8 -17.81 18.51 -7.44
CA GLU A 8 -18.36 18.08 -6.15
C GLU A 8 -17.22 17.98 -5.12
N LEU A 9 -17.42 18.62 -3.97
CA LEU A 9 -16.46 18.64 -2.87
C LEU A 9 -17.00 17.77 -1.74
N VAL A 10 -16.19 16.81 -1.32
CA VAL A 10 -16.44 15.97 -0.15
C VAL A 10 -15.59 16.52 1.00
N LEU A 11 -16.24 16.95 2.09
CA LEU A 11 -15.59 17.55 3.27
C LEU A 11 -15.63 16.62 4.50
N THR A 12 -15.97 15.34 4.31
CA THR A 12 -15.84 14.34 5.38
C THR A 12 -14.36 13.99 5.59
N PRO A 13 -13.96 13.55 6.80
CA PRO A 13 -12.58 13.13 7.09
C PRO A 13 -12.28 11.76 6.46
N GLY A 14 -12.36 11.68 5.14
CA GLY A 14 -12.24 10.46 4.35
C GLY A 14 -13.59 9.93 3.83
N PRO A 15 -13.59 9.28 2.66
CA PRO A 15 -12.54 9.29 1.64
C PRO A 15 -12.35 10.69 1.02
N SER A 16 -11.13 11.02 0.59
CA SER A 16 -10.82 12.29 -0.10
C SER A 16 -11.21 12.25 -1.58
N VAL A 17 -11.44 13.42 -2.19
CA VAL A 17 -11.67 13.54 -3.64
C VAL A 17 -10.42 13.14 -4.42
N MET A 18 -10.53 12.11 -5.27
CA MET A 18 -9.41 11.61 -6.08
C MET A 18 -9.06 12.58 -7.22
N PRO A 19 -7.78 12.96 -7.41
CA PRO A 19 -7.36 13.77 -8.55
C PRO A 19 -7.56 13.06 -9.90
N ASP A 20 -7.90 13.81 -10.96
CA ASP A 20 -8.21 13.21 -12.27
C ASP A 20 -7.05 12.41 -12.87
N ARG A 21 -5.80 12.80 -12.56
CA ARG A 21 -4.61 12.05 -13.00
C ARG A 21 -4.60 10.61 -12.45
N VAL A 22 -5.07 10.42 -11.21
CA VAL A 22 -5.10 9.10 -10.57
C VAL A 22 -6.27 8.29 -11.11
N LEU A 23 -7.44 8.92 -11.30
CA LEU A 23 -8.59 8.28 -11.96
C LEU A 23 -8.24 7.77 -13.36
N ARG A 24 -7.49 8.56 -14.13
CA ARG A 24 -7.00 8.13 -15.45
C ARG A 24 -6.01 6.96 -15.35
N ALA A 25 -5.09 6.98 -14.39
CA ALA A 25 -4.13 5.90 -14.19
C ALA A 25 -4.81 4.56 -13.80
N MET A 26 -5.88 4.62 -13.00
CA MET A 26 -6.65 3.42 -12.61
C MET A 26 -7.49 2.85 -13.75
N LYS A 27 -7.84 3.65 -14.76
CA LYS A 27 -8.67 3.21 -15.90
C LYS A 27 -7.84 2.47 -16.94
N ARG A 28 -7.35 1.29 -16.59
CA ARG A 28 -6.61 0.39 -17.48
C ARG A 28 -6.99 -1.08 -17.23
N PRO A 29 -6.77 -1.99 -18.20
CA PRO A 29 -6.93 -3.43 -17.98
C PRO A 29 -6.04 -3.94 -16.84
N ALA A 30 -6.44 -5.04 -16.21
CA ALA A 30 -5.64 -5.68 -15.17
C ALA A 30 -4.31 -6.21 -15.78
N PRO A 31 -3.15 -5.81 -15.24
CA PRO A 31 -1.86 -6.33 -15.69
C PRO A 31 -1.62 -7.76 -15.17
N ASN A 32 -0.67 -8.47 -15.77
CA ASN A 32 -0.17 -9.73 -15.20
C ASN A 32 0.52 -9.42 -13.85
N ILE A 33 0.23 -10.22 -12.84
CA ILE A 33 0.74 -10.03 -11.48
C ILE A 33 2.14 -10.62 -11.24
N TYR A 34 2.62 -11.47 -12.16
CA TYR A 34 3.89 -12.18 -11.99
C TYR A 34 5.03 -11.62 -12.83
N GLU A 35 4.77 -10.69 -13.74
CA GLU A 35 5.77 -10.21 -14.70
C GLU A 35 5.48 -8.79 -15.22
N GLY A 36 6.47 -8.23 -15.91
CA GLY A 36 6.33 -6.99 -16.65
C GLY A 36 6.35 -5.73 -15.79
N GLU A 37 5.67 -4.69 -16.27
CA GLU A 37 5.67 -3.34 -15.69
C GLU A 37 5.25 -3.31 -14.21
N LEU A 38 4.40 -4.25 -13.77
CA LEU A 38 3.86 -4.23 -12.41
C LEU A 38 4.94 -4.47 -11.34
N VAL A 39 5.94 -5.31 -11.63
CA VAL A 39 7.04 -5.60 -10.70
C VAL A 39 7.85 -4.33 -10.45
N GLU A 40 8.28 -3.68 -11.53
CA GLU A 40 9.06 -2.43 -11.47
C GLU A 40 8.29 -1.29 -10.78
N ILE A 41 6.99 -1.17 -11.07
CA ILE A 41 6.13 -0.19 -10.39
C ILE A 41 6.07 -0.48 -8.89
N THR A 42 5.89 -1.74 -8.50
CA THR A 42 5.79 -2.13 -7.09
C THR A 42 7.07 -1.77 -6.34
N ASP A 43 8.24 -2.09 -6.90
CA ASP A 43 9.53 -1.75 -6.29
C ASP A 43 9.73 -0.23 -6.15
N SER A 44 9.31 0.54 -7.15
CA SER A 44 9.35 2.01 -7.07
C SER A 44 8.45 2.56 -5.96
N ILE A 45 7.24 2.01 -5.80
CA ILE A 45 6.28 2.44 -4.79
C ILE A 45 6.81 2.14 -3.39
N LEU A 46 7.35 0.95 -3.15
CA LEU A 46 7.92 0.58 -1.85
C LEU A 46 9.04 1.54 -1.43
N ARG A 47 9.97 1.85 -2.35
CA ARG A 47 11.04 2.82 -2.09
C ARG A 47 10.51 4.22 -1.79
N ASP A 48 9.53 4.69 -2.53
CA ASP A 48 8.94 6.02 -2.31
C ASP A 48 8.10 6.09 -1.03
N LEU A 49 7.47 4.99 -0.63
CA LEU A 49 6.81 4.87 0.68
C LEU A 49 7.82 4.95 1.81
N GLY A 50 8.99 4.31 1.69
CA GLY A 50 10.05 4.38 2.70
C GLY A 50 10.54 5.82 2.90
N ARG A 51 10.72 6.55 1.79
CA ARG A 51 11.05 7.98 1.80
C ARG A 51 9.95 8.82 2.44
N LEU A 52 8.69 8.57 2.08
CA LEU A 52 7.54 9.30 2.62
C LEU A 52 7.38 9.08 4.13
N ALA A 53 7.60 7.85 4.60
CA ALA A 53 7.53 7.48 6.01
C ALA A 53 8.79 7.87 6.80
N GLY A 54 9.87 8.28 6.13
CA GLY A 54 11.14 8.63 6.77
C GLY A 54 11.83 7.45 7.44
N THR A 55 11.71 6.24 6.88
CA THR A 55 12.26 5.01 7.46
C THR A 55 13.37 4.42 6.61
N ALA A 56 14.34 3.79 7.28
CA ALA A 56 15.35 2.93 6.67
C ALA A 56 14.95 1.43 6.71
N GLY A 57 13.83 1.09 7.35
CA GLY A 57 13.30 -0.27 7.38
C GLY A 57 12.51 -0.62 6.11
N GLU A 58 12.22 -1.91 5.92
CA GLU A 58 11.43 -2.35 4.78
C GLU A 58 9.98 -1.88 4.87
N THR A 59 9.44 -1.51 3.71
CA THR A 59 8.02 -1.16 3.55
C THR A 59 7.24 -2.31 2.96
N ALA A 60 5.98 -2.44 3.34
CA ALA A 60 5.07 -3.44 2.80
C ALA A 60 3.76 -2.82 2.33
N LEU A 61 3.15 -3.42 1.31
CA LEU A 61 1.84 -3.04 0.77
C LEU A 61 0.82 -4.12 1.11
N TYR A 62 -0.33 -3.72 1.64
CA TYR A 62 -1.46 -4.61 1.92
C TYR A 62 -2.67 -4.19 1.09
N VAL A 63 -3.32 -5.16 0.45
CA VAL A 63 -4.62 -4.96 -0.20
C VAL A 63 -5.71 -5.03 0.87
N SER A 64 -5.84 -3.95 1.63
CA SER A 64 -6.82 -3.81 2.70
C SER A 64 -7.21 -2.34 2.92
N ASN A 65 -8.18 -2.10 3.80
CA ASN A 65 -8.44 -0.76 4.32
C ASN A 65 -7.51 -0.43 5.50
N GLY A 66 -7.64 0.76 6.08
CA GLY A 66 -6.81 1.17 7.22
C GLY A 66 -6.90 0.24 8.43
N HIS A 67 -8.06 -0.38 8.69
CA HIS A 67 -8.22 -1.35 9.78
C HIS A 67 -7.43 -2.63 9.53
N GLY A 68 -7.45 -3.15 8.30
CA GLY A 68 -6.66 -4.35 7.95
C GLY A 68 -5.15 -4.12 8.09
N VAL A 69 -4.66 -2.91 7.84
CA VAL A 69 -3.26 -2.55 8.08
C VAL A 69 -2.93 -2.56 9.58
N TRP A 70 -3.86 -2.21 10.46
CA TRP A 70 -3.64 -2.27 11.91
C TRP A 70 -3.54 -3.72 12.43
N GLU A 71 -4.30 -4.64 11.84
CA GLU A 71 -4.29 -6.05 12.25
C GLU A 71 -3.07 -6.82 11.73
N ALA A 72 -2.59 -6.48 10.53
CA ALA A 72 -1.54 -7.24 9.84
C ALA A 72 -0.22 -7.41 10.64
N PRO A 73 0.33 -6.39 11.33
CA PRO A 73 1.52 -6.55 12.16
C PRO A 73 1.29 -7.49 13.34
N SER A 74 0.12 -7.42 13.98
CA SER A 74 -0.21 -8.23 15.16
C SER A 74 -0.26 -9.72 14.81
N VAL A 75 -0.92 -10.08 13.70
CA VAL A 75 -0.97 -11.47 13.22
C VAL A 75 0.41 -11.95 12.79
N THR A 76 1.18 -11.10 12.11
CA THR A 76 2.52 -11.49 11.64
C THR A 76 3.50 -11.71 12.79
N CYS A 77 3.57 -10.79 13.75
CA CYS A 77 4.43 -10.93 14.93
C CYS A 77 4.03 -12.14 15.79
N LEU A 78 2.72 -12.40 15.93
CA LEU A 78 2.24 -13.59 16.65
C LEU A 78 2.62 -14.88 15.93
N ALA A 79 2.51 -14.92 14.59
CA ALA A 79 2.94 -16.07 13.79
C ALA A 79 4.45 -16.32 13.91
N LEU A 80 5.28 -15.27 13.89
CA LEU A 80 6.73 -15.37 14.10
C LEU A 80 7.11 -15.82 15.53
N ALA A 81 6.23 -15.58 16.52
CA ALA A 81 6.41 -16.03 17.89
C ALA A 81 6.01 -17.52 18.10
N MET A 82 5.46 -18.20 17.09
CA MET A 82 5.11 -19.61 17.17
C MET A 82 6.18 -20.47 16.45
N PRO A 83 7.04 -21.20 17.20
CA PRO A 83 7.96 -22.13 16.56
C PRO A 83 7.15 -23.35 16.09
N PHE A 84 7.40 -23.79 14.85
CA PHE A 84 6.87 -25.01 14.19
C PHE A 84 5.52 -24.89 13.44
N TRP A 85 5.57 -24.68 12.12
CA TRP A 85 5.16 -25.69 11.12
C TRP A 85 5.48 -25.24 9.68
N HIS A 86 5.76 -26.21 8.82
CA HIS A 86 6.19 -26.06 7.44
C HIS A 86 5.04 -25.64 6.51
N TRP A 87 5.06 -24.44 5.94
CA TRP A 87 4.31 -24.16 4.71
C TRP A 87 5.07 -23.16 3.85
N PRO A 88 4.93 -23.21 2.50
CA PRO A 88 5.64 -22.31 1.61
C PRO A 88 4.96 -20.93 1.68
N ALA A 89 5.50 -20.05 2.50
CA ALA A 89 5.02 -18.68 2.65
C ALA A 89 5.74 -17.77 1.63
N VAL A 90 4.98 -17.22 0.69
CA VAL A 90 5.28 -15.88 0.16
C VAL A 90 4.49 -14.90 1.04
N LEU A 91 5.12 -14.45 2.12
CA LEU A 91 4.72 -13.27 2.88
C LEU A 91 6.00 -12.75 3.57
N LEU A 92 6.74 -11.89 2.87
CA LEU A 92 7.94 -11.27 3.41
C LEU A 92 7.53 -10.02 4.21
N VAL A 93 7.71 -10.06 5.53
CA VAL A 93 7.65 -8.91 6.43
C VAL A 93 9.04 -8.72 7.02
N THR A 94 9.56 -7.50 6.96
CA THR A 94 10.57 -7.07 7.95
C THR A 94 10.26 -5.66 8.44
N VAL A 95 9.66 -5.54 9.62
CA VAL A 95 9.70 -4.28 10.38
C VAL A 95 10.94 -4.35 11.26
N GLY A 96 12.02 -3.70 10.83
CA GLY A 96 13.30 -3.74 11.54
C GLY A 96 14.28 -2.71 11.00
N GLY A 97 13.95 -1.42 11.14
CA GLY A 97 14.89 -0.33 10.95
C GLY A 97 15.03 0.45 12.24
N THR A 98 16.23 0.52 12.80
CA THR A 98 16.58 1.40 13.92
C THR A 98 16.43 2.86 13.51
N PRO A 99 16.11 3.78 14.45
CA PRO A 99 16.07 5.21 14.16
C PRO A 99 17.45 5.68 13.67
N VAL A 100 17.47 6.52 12.63
CA VAL A 100 18.66 7.29 12.25
C VAL A 100 18.54 8.65 12.94
N GLU A 101 19.61 9.08 13.62
CA GLU A 101 19.78 10.44 14.18
C GLU A 101 19.67 11.54 13.12
#